data_AF-A0A8B5XCM3-F1
#
_entry.id   AF-A0A8B5XCM3-F1
#
_cell.length_a   1.000
_cell.length_b   1.000
_cell.length_c   1.000
_cell.angle_alpha   90.00
_cell.angle_beta   90.00
_cell.angle_gamma   90.00
#
_symmetry.space_group_name_H-M   'P 1'
#
loop_
_entity.id
_entity.type
_entity.pdbx_description
1 polymer ?
#
loop_
_entity_poly.entity_id
_entity_poly.type
_entity_poly.pdbx_seq_one_letter_code
_entity_poly.pdbx_strand_id
1 'polypeptide(L)'
;SYTVQQYIYENLPLGQLWDHFDEIMSSGYSVSLFASWQEEEIEQLWIKQIATPGQQTPVASTLFGARLATVTRHPSPGKPEGDCTEQLGTPGPWHERLPHFRMDAIGPHGDDLQTEYFVNRKQATHALRALVQQRELIAPIIKTSEIRSMAGDDIWMSMAYGRDTVGIHFSWNADLNALMERLPELEEVLAPYDPRPHWGKLSTIPKETVASRYPKFGQFRSAMRRYDPDGTFQNEFLSDYVLNIA
;
A
#
# COMPACT_ATOMS: atom_id res chain seq x y z
N SER A 1 -14.76 -12.97 -16.63
CA SER A 1 -13.38 -13.36 -16.30
C SER A 1 -12.46 -12.81 -17.37
N TYR A 2 -11.26 -12.32 -17.03
CA TYR A 2 -10.28 -11.77 -17.97
C TYR A 2 -8.86 -12.28 -17.68
N THR A 3 -7.97 -12.13 -18.65
CA THR A 3 -6.57 -12.56 -18.59
C THR A 3 -5.68 -11.39 -18.18
N VAL A 4 -4.67 -11.67 -17.36
CA VAL A 4 -3.69 -10.69 -16.89
C VAL A 4 -2.28 -11.25 -17.11
N GLN A 5 -1.35 -10.36 -17.37
CA GLN A 5 0.10 -10.62 -17.39
C GLN A 5 0.78 -9.74 -16.34
N GLN A 6 1.87 -10.23 -15.77
CA GLN A 6 2.66 -9.48 -14.79
C GLN A 6 4.11 -9.32 -15.26
N TYR A 7 4.58 -8.08 -15.25
CA TYR A 7 5.95 -7.69 -15.51
C TYR A 7 6.53 -7.03 -14.27
N ILE A 8 7.82 -7.21 -14.03
CA ILE A 8 8.54 -6.55 -12.95
C ILE A 8 9.72 -5.82 -13.56
N TYR A 9 9.84 -4.55 -13.22
CA TYR A 9 11.01 -3.74 -13.49
C TYR A 9 11.76 -3.49 -12.18
N GLU A 10 13.06 -3.30 -12.25
CA GLU A 10 13.93 -3.13 -11.09
C GLU A 10 14.70 -1.82 -11.16
N ASN A 11 15.10 -1.29 -10.01
CA ASN A 11 16.00 -0.14 -9.88
C ASN A 11 15.45 1.13 -10.57
N LEU A 12 14.17 1.47 -10.32
CA LEU A 12 13.56 2.71 -10.83
C LEU A 12 14.14 3.91 -10.04
N PRO A 13 14.88 4.84 -10.68
CA PRO A 13 15.47 5.96 -9.96
C PRO A 13 14.41 6.88 -9.35
N LEU A 14 14.60 7.36 -8.11
CA LEU A 14 13.61 8.25 -7.48
C LEU A 14 13.37 9.54 -8.26
N GLY A 15 14.40 10.08 -8.93
CA GLY A 15 14.24 11.23 -9.83
C GLY A 15 13.18 10.99 -10.90
N GLN A 16 13.19 9.82 -11.52
CA GLN A 16 12.20 9.42 -12.53
C GLN A 16 10.81 9.23 -11.92
N LEU A 17 10.74 8.66 -10.71
CA LEU A 17 9.48 8.53 -9.98
C LEU A 17 8.84 9.91 -9.73
N TRP A 18 9.62 10.92 -9.37
CA TRP A 18 9.09 12.24 -9.10
C TRP A 18 8.54 12.94 -10.32
N ASP A 19 9.24 12.83 -11.45
CA ASP A 19 8.89 13.54 -12.67
C ASP A 19 7.75 12.84 -13.43
N HIS A 20 7.60 11.52 -13.25
CA HIS A 20 6.69 10.68 -14.03
C HIS A 20 5.71 9.86 -13.17
N PHE A 21 5.42 10.29 -11.93
CA PHE A 21 4.63 9.50 -10.97
C PHE A 21 3.32 8.95 -11.55
N ASP A 22 2.50 9.81 -12.15
CA ASP A 22 1.21 9.38 -12.69
C ASP A 22 1.35 8.50 -13.93
N GLU A 23 2.33 8.76 -14.79
CA GLU A 23 2.63 7.90 -15.95
C GLU A 23 3.04 6.50 -15.49
N ILE A 24 3.95 6.40 -14.52
CA ILE A 24 4.40 5.14 -13.93
C ILE A 24 3.24 4.38 -13.30
N MET A 25 2.45 5.04 -12.44
CA MET A 25 1.32 4.41 -11.76
C MET A 25 0.16 4.06 -12.70
N SER A 26 0.16 4.56 -13.94
CA SER A 26 -0.81 4.25 -15.01
C SER A 26 -0.28 3.26 -16.05
N SER A 27 0.96 2.77 -15.92
CA SER A 27 1.62 1.87 -16.87
C SER A 27 1.01 0.46 -16.96
N GLY A 28 0.04 0.15 -16.11
CA GLY A 28 -0.73 -1.09 -16.17
C GLY A 28 -2.09 -0.95 -15.48
N TYR A 29 -2.84 -2.05 -15.49
CA TYR A 29 -4.14 -2.12 -14.80
C TYR A 29 -3.98 -2.02 -13.28
N SER A 30 -2.91 -2.62 -12.74
CA SER A 30 -2.50 -2.47 -11.34
C SER A 30 -0.99 -2.33 -11.27
N VAL A 31 -0.53 -1.32 -10.54
CA VAL A 31 0.90 -1.00 -10.38
C VAL A 31 1.23 -0.90 -8.90
N SER A 32 2.30 -1.58 -8.49
CA SER A 32 2.87 -1.50 -7.14
C SER A 32 4.34 -1.15 -7.22
N LEU A 33 4.79 -0.23 -6.36
CA LEU A 33 6.21 0.10 -6.19
C LEU A 33 6.69 -0.47 -4.86
N PHE A 34 7.83 -1.14 -4.85
CA PHE A 34 8.44 -1.69 -3.64
C PHE A 34 9.79 -1.04 -3.36
N ALA A 35 10.03 -0.66 -2.10
CA ALA A 35 11.27 -0.04 -1.66
C ALA A 35 11.59 -0.38 -0.20
N SER A 36 12.87 -0.62 0.10
CA SER A 36 13.37 -0.64 1.50
C SER A 36 13.76 0.75 2.01
N TRP A 37 13.81 1.75 1.12
CA TRP A 37 14.31 3.11 1.38
C TRP A 37 15.79 3.20 1.75
N GLN A 38 16.57 2.13 1.57
CA GLN A 38 18.03 2.14 1.79
C GLN A 38 18.77 2.94 0.72
N GLU A 39 18.32 2.83 -0.53
CA GLU A 39 18.92 3.45 -1.71
C GLU A 39 17.99 4.53 -2.29
N GLU A 40 18.53 5.39 -3.17
CA GLU A 40 17.76 6.42 -3.86
C GLU A 40 16.99 5.88 -5.10
N GLU A 41 16.40 4.69 -4.95
CA GLU A 41 15.61 4.02 -5.98
C GLU A 41 14.40 3.28 -5.40
N ILE A 42 13.40 3.05 -6.25
CA ILE A 42 12.40 2.01 -6.04
C ILE A 42 13.01 0.70 -6.55
N GLU A 43 13.17 -0.28 -5.67
CA GLU A 43 13.81 -1.56 -5.98
C GLU A 43 13.01 -2.36 -7.01
N GLN A 44 11.68 -2.37 -6.89
CA GLN A 44 10.81 -3.13 -7.79
C GLN A 44 9.55 -2.36 -8.18
N LEU A 45 9.26 -2.31 -9.48
CA LEU A 45 8.03 -1.80 -10.09
C LEU A 45 7.26 -2.99 -10.67
N TRP A 46 6.17 -3.38 -10.04
CA TRP A 46 5.31 -4.49 -10.45
C TRP A 46 4.14 -3.96 -11.27
N ILE A 47 4.03 -4.41 -12.51
CA ILE A 47 2.99 -3.97 -13.45
C ILE A 47 2.16 -5.18 -13.85
N LYS A 48 0.88 -5.15 -13.50
CA LYS A 48 -0.12 -6.14 -13.89
C LYS A 48 -1.01 -5.53 -14.97
N GLN A 49 -1.01 -6.12 -16.16
CA GLN A 49 -1.73 -5.61 -17.33
C GLN A 49 -2.82 -6.58 -17.77
N ILE A 50 -3.98 -6.07 -18.17
CA ILE A 50 -4.99 -6.91 -18.84
C ILE A 50 -4.43 -7.33 -20.19
N ALA A 51 -4.37 -8.63 -20.42
CA ALA A 51 -3.92 -9.20 -21.69
C ALA A 51 -5.11 -9.39 -22.63
N THR A 52 -4.91 -9.02 -23.90
CA THR A 52 -5.89 -9.30 -24.96
C THR A 52 -5.50 -10.60 -25.66
N PRO A 53 -6.37 -11.62 -25.70
CA PRO A 53 -6.06 -12.89 -26.36
C PRO A 53 -5.62 -12.69 -27.81
N GLY A 54 -4.50 -13.29 -28.20
CA GLY A 54 -3.95 -13.20 -29.56
C GLY A 54 -3.16 -11.92 -29.87
N GLN A 55 -3.05 -10.99 -28.93
CA GLN A 55 -2.23 -9.78 -29.08
C GLN A 55 -1.02 -9.84 -28.15
N GLN A 56 0.18 -9.75 -28.72
CA GLN A 56 1.39 -9.50 -27.95
C GLN A 56 1.53 -8.00 -27.72
N THR A 57 1.55 -7.60 -26.45
CA THR A 57 1.96 -6.25 -26.07
C THR A 57 3.48 -6.18 -26.11
N PRO A 58 4.09 -5.27 -26.88
CA PRO A 58 5.54 -5.07 -26.84
C PRO A 58 5.97 -4.68 -25.42
N VAL A 59 6.94 -5.42 -24.87
CA VAL A 59 7.49 -5.16 -23.53
C VAL A 59 8.86 -4.50 -23.71
N ALA A 60 8.98 -3.26 -23.27
CA ALA A 60 10.25 -2.55 -23.32
C ALA A 60 11.23 -3.16 -22.31
N SER A 61 12.50 -3.28 -22.69
CA SER A 61 13.57 -3.75 -21.78
C SER A 61 13.84 -2.76 -20.65
N THR A 62 13.47 -1.49 -20.83
CA THR A 62 13.51 -0.45 -19.82
C THR A 62 12.22 0.36 -19.77
N LEU A 63 11.89 0.89 -18.59
CA LEU A 63 10.74 1.75 -18.35
C LEU A 63 11.11 2.83 -17.33
N PHE A 64 11.16 4.09 -17.75
CA PHE A 64 11.61 5.22 -16.90
C PHE A 64 12.96 4.95 -16.20
N GLY A 65 13.90 4.31 -16.91
CA GLY A 65 15.21 3.92 -16.37
C GLY A 65 15.23 2.60 -15.58
N ALA A 66 14.07 2.10 -15.14
CA ALA A 66 13.97 0.79 -14.51
C ALA A 66 14.20 -0.32 -15.55
N ARG A 67 14.90 -1.40 -15.16
CA ARG A 67 15.26 -2.53 -16.04
C ARG A 67 14.27 -3.69 -15.89
N LEU A 68 13.84 -4.30 -16.98
CA LEU A 68 12.96 -5.47 -16.92
C LEU A 68 13.67 -6.64 -16.20
N ALA A 69 13.01 -7.22 -15.20
CA ALA A 69 13.50 -8.39 -14.48
C ALA A 69 13.51 -9.62 -15.41
N THR A 70 14.60 -10.37 -15.39
CA THR A 70 14.76 -11.59 -16.21
C THR A 70 14.47 -12.87 -15.44
N VAL A 71 14.28 -12.78 -14.13
CA VAL A 71 13.86 -13.90 -13.26
C VAL A 71 12.78 -13.39 -12.31
N THR A 72 12.09 -14.32 -11.66
CA THR A 72 11.01 -14.01 -10.73
C THR A 72 11.48 -13.18 -9.53
N ARG A 73 10.57 -12.49 -8.87
CA ARG A 73 10.85 -11.64 -7.69
C ARG A 73 9.81 -11.84 -6.61
N HIS A 74 10.22 -11.51 -5.39
CA HIS A 74 9.37 -11.44 -4.22
C HIS A 74 9.34 -9.98 -3.70
N PRO A 75 8.19 -9.46 -3.22
CA PRO A 75 8.07 -8.08 -2.70
C PRO A 75 9.06 -7.72 -1.59
N SER A 76 9.38 -8.70 -0.74
CA SER A 76 10.42 -8.62 0.28
C SER A 76 11.70 -9.33 -0.20
N PRO A 77 12.86 -8.67 -0.19
CA PRO A 77 14.14 -9.29 -0.55
C PRO A 77 14.44 -10.56 0.27
N GLY A 78 15.07 -11.56 -0.35
CA GLY A 78 15.56 -12.78 0.32
C GLY A 78 14.51 -13.83 0.69
N LYS A 79 13.23 -13.62 0.36
CA LYS A 79 12.15 -14.60 0.55
C LYS A 79 12.00 -15.53 -0.68
N PRO A 80 11.42 -16.74 -0.50
CA PRO A 80 11.22 -17.67 -1.61
C PRO A 80 10.34 -17.06 -2.71
N GLU A 81 10.87 -16.98 -3.92
CA GLU A 81 10.13 -16.46 -5.09
C GLU A 81 8.93 -17.34 -5.47
N GLY A 82 8.97 -18.63 -5.11
CA GLY A 82 7.94 -19.63 -5.44
C GLY A 82 6.57 -19.37 -4.82
N ASP A 83 6.48 -18.51 -3.81
CA ASP A 83 5.22 -18.13 -3.16
C ASP A 83 4.44 -17.07 -3.95
N CYS A 84 5.10 -16.36 -4.87
CA CYS A 84 4.50 -15.29 -5.65
C CYS A 84 3.72 -15.80 -6.86
N THR A 85 2.72 -15.04 -7.29
CA THR A 85 2.01 -15.31 -8.54
C THR A 85 2.96 -15.24 -9.74
N GLU A 86 2.63 -15.99 -10.80
CA GLU A 86 3.47 -16.11 -11.99
C GLU A 86 3.75 -14.76 -12.68
N GLN A 87 4.97 -14.61 -13.21
CA GLN A 87 5.57 -13.35 -13.65
C GLN A 87 6.13 -13.48 -15.07
N LEU A 88 7.07 -12.60 -15.45
CA LEU A 88 7.79 -12.64 -16.73
C LEU A 88 6.85 -12.58 -17.96
N GLY A 89 5.66 -11.99 -17.78
CA GLY A 89 4.68 -11.83 -18.85
C GLY A 89 3.85 -13.06 -19.18
N THR A 90 3.90 -14.14 -18.39
CA THR A 90 3.03 -15.30 -18.67
C THR A 90 1.56 -14.93 -18.45
N PRO A 91 0.69 -14.98 -19.48
CA PRO A 91 -0.72 -14.69 -19.31
C PRO A 91 -1.43 -15.77 -18.49
N GLY A 92 -2.29 -15.35 -17.58
CA GLY A 92 -3.10 -16.24 -16.75
C GLY A 92 -4.42 -15.58 -16.32
N PRO A 93 -5.31 -16.31 -15.64
CA PRO A 93 -6.56 -15.76 -15.16
C PRO A 93 -6.30 -14.66 -14.11
N TRP A 94 -7.14 -13.62 -14.10
CA TRP A 94 -6.96 -12.45 -13.23
C TRP A 94 -6.69 -12.78 -11.75
N HIS A 95 -7.34 -13.80 -11.20
CA HIS A 95 -7.22 -14.17 -9.78
C HIS A 95 -5.89 -14.85 -9.43
N GLU A 96 -5.14 -15.32 -10.43
CA GLU A 96 -3.79 -15.89 -10.28
C GLU A 96 -2.70 -14.86 -10.67
N ARG A 97 -3.08 -13.59 -10.82
CA ARG A 97 -2.17 -12.51 -11.22
C ARG A 97 -2.35 -11.23 -10.40
N LEU A 98 -3.58 -10.86 -10.03
CA LEU A 98 -3.85 -9.66 -9.24
C LEU A 98 -3.27 -9.74 -7.82
N PRO A 99 -3.42 -10.85 -7.06
CA PRO A 99 -2.67 -11.04 -5.84
C PRO A 99 -1.16 -11.04 -6.12
N HIS A 100 -0.33 -10.68 -5.13
CA HIS A 100 1.12 -10.89 -5.25
C HIS A 100 1.52 -12.31 -4.92
N PHE A 101 0.75 -12.99 -4.07
CA PHE A 101 0.99 -14.34 -3.59
C PHE A 101 -0.01 -15.32 -4.18
N ARG A 102 0.44 -16.54 -4.46
CA ARG A 102 -0.44 -17.62 -4.89
C ARG A 102 -1.39 -18.00 -3.77
N MET A 103 -2.59 -18.47 -4.13
CA MET A 103 -3.59 -18.89 -3.14
C MET A 103 -3.14 -20.10 -2.31
N ASP A 104 -2.24 -20.93 -2.84
CA ASP A 104 -1.69 -22.11 -2.18
C ASP A 104 -0.33 -21.86 -1.49
N ALA A 105 0.16 -20.62 -1.50
CA ALA A 105 1.35 -20.25 -0.75
C ALA A 105 1.06 -20.26 0.75
N ILE A 106 1.98 -20.83 1.54
CA ILE A 106 1.90 -20.80 3.00
C ILE A 106 2.42 -19.44 3.46
N GLY A 107 1.50 -18.55 3.84
CA GLY A 107 1.84 -17.20 4.31
C GLY A 107 2.68 -17.22 5.60
N PRO A 108 3.40 -16.13 5.91
CA PRO A 108 4.17 -16.03 7.15
C PRO A 108 3.22 -16.14 8.36
N HIS A 109 3.56 -17.02 9.29
CA HIS A 109 2.83 -17.15 10.55
C HIS A 109 3.19 -15.98 11.48
N GLY A 110 2.24 -15.09 11.77
CA GLY A 110 2.19 -14.26 12.99
C GLY A 110 3.19 -13.11 13.14
N ASP A 111 4.27 -13.06 12.36
CA ASP A 111 5.39 -12.12 12.58
C ASP A 111 5.37 -10.88 11.66
N ASP A 112 4.20 -10.49 11.15
CA ASP A 112 4.08 -9.36 10.21
C ASP A 112 3.37 -8.16 10.83
N LEU A 113 4.17 -7.23 11.35
CA LEU A 113 3.70 -5.92 11.77
C LEU A 113 3.53 -5.05 10.53
N GLN A 114 2.38 -4.42 10.39
CA GLN A 114 2.06 -3.60 9.23
C GLN A 114 1.51 -2.25 9.65
N THR A 115 1.90 -1.22 8.90
CA THR A 115 1.22 0.09 8.88
C THR A 115 0.86 0.41 7.43
N GLU A 116 -0.14 1.27 7.23
CA GLU A 116 -0.43 1.81 5.90
C GLU A 116 -1.18 3.13 6.01
N TYR A 117 -0.73 4.12 5.25
CA TYR A 117 -1.24 5.48 5.27
C TYR A 117 -1.73 5.88 3.88
N PHE A 118 -2.92 6.47 3.84
CA PHE A 118 -3.62 6.81 2.61
C PHE A 118 -3.67 8.32 2.43
N VAL A 119 -2.88 8.83 1.50
CA VAL A 119 -2.78 10.26 1.20
C VAL A 119 -3.55 10.59 -0.08
N ASN A 120 -3.99 11.84 -0.20
CA ASN A 120 -4.55 12.31 -1.47
C ASN A 120 -3.52 12.11 -2.58
N ARG A 121 -3.92 11.54 -3.73
CA ARG A 121 -3.03 11.30 -4.88
C ARG A 121 -2.24 12.55 -5.29
N LYS A 122 -2.85 13.74 -5.20
CA LYS A 122 -2.21 15.02 -5.52
C LYS A 122 -1.04 15.39 -4.59
N GLN A 123 -0.93 14.75 -3.43
CA GLN A 123 0.13 14.96 -2.44
C GLN A 123 1.10 13.78 -2.37
N ALA A 124 0.92 12.74 -3.19
CA ALA A 124 1.66 11.49 -3.08
C ALA A 124 3.17 11.70 -3.21
N THR A 125 3.64 12.41 -4.24
CA THR A 125 5.08 12.66 -4.44
C THR A 125 5.69 13.50 -3.33
N HIS A 126 4.96 14.48 -2.77
CA HIS A 126 5.43 15.24 -1.62
C HIS A 126 5.56 14.37 -0.35
N ALA A 127 4.57 13.54 -0.07
CA ALA A 127 4.60 12.61 1.05
C ALA A 127 5.75 11.60 0.93
N LEU A 128 5.95 11.02 -0.25
CA LEU A 128 7.04 10.08 -0.52
C LEU A 128 8.42 10.76 -0.39
N ARG A 129 8.57 11.99 -0.90
CA ARG A 129 9.82 12.75 -0.72
C ARG A 129 10.13 13.04 0.75
N ALA A 130 9.10 13.37 1.54
CA ALA A 130 9.27 13.57 2.98
C ALA A 130 9.71 12.29 3.69
N LEU A 131 9.17 11.12 3.31
CA LEU A 131 9.60 9.83 3.85
C LEU A 131 11.04 9.47 3.45
N VAL A 132 11.45 9.75 2.22
CA VAL A 132 12.84 9.52 1.75
C VAL A 132 13.84 10.33 2.58
N GLN A 133 13.49 11.55 2.98
CA GLN A 133 14.32 12.37 3.88
C GLN A 133 14.47 11.76 5.28
N GLN A 134 13.60 10.83 5.65
CA GLN A 134 13.58 10.13 6.93
C GLN A 134 14.00 8.66 6.79
N ARG A 135 14.81 8.32 5.77
CA ARG A 135 15.27 6.93 5.55
C ARG A 135 15.96 6.31 6.76
N GLU A 136 16.67 7.09 7.56
CA GLU A 136 17.35 6.60 8.77
C GLU A 136 16.36 6.15 9.86
N LEU A 137 15.15 6.70 9.86
CA LEU A 137 14.05 6.28 10.74
C LEU A 137 13.41 4.96 10.27
N ILE A 138 13.35 4.74 8.96
CA ILE A 138 12.54 3.69 8.32
C ILE A 138 13.38 2.46 7.95
N ALA A 139 14.45 2.66 7.18
CA ALA A 139 15.22 1.61 6.53
C ALA A 139 15.79 0.54 7.50
N PRO A 140 16.20 0.86 8.75
CA PRO A 140 16.73 -0.15 9.67
C PRO A 140 15.68 -1.16 10.17
N ILE A 141 14.39 -0.83 10.15
CA ILE A 141 13.33 -1.64 10.78
C ILE A 141 12.27 -2.15 9.82
N ILE A 142 12.37 -1.81 8.53
CA ILE A 142 11.42 -2.20 7.49
C ILE A 142 11.83 -3.52 6.82
N LYS A 143 10.85 -4.34 6.42
CA LYS A 143 11.04 -5.45 5.47
C LYS A 143 10.87 -4.97 4.03
N THR A 144 9.79 -4.23 3.77
CA THR A 144 9.48 -3.61 2.48
C THR A 144 8.39 -2.56 2.66
N SER A 145 8.40 -1.52 1.83
CA SER A 145 7.27 -0.62 1.64
C SER A 145 6.62 -0.92 0.30
N GLU A 146 5.29 -0.80 0.23
CA GLU A 146 4.54 -0.89 -1.01
C GLU A 146 3.73 0.38 -1.25
N ILE A 147 3.91 1.00 -2.42
CA ILE A 147 3.12 2.16 -2.86
C ILE A 147 2.11 1.71 -3.90
N ARG A 148 0.83 1.99 -3.65
CA ARG A 148 -0.30 1.63 -4.51
C ARG A 148 -1.23 2.82 -4.74
N SER A 149 -2.05 2.75 -5.77
CA SER A 149 -3.08 3.76 -6.02
C SER A 149 -4.49 3.18 -6.08
N MET A 150 -5.44 3.94 -5.57
CA MET A 150 -6.85 3.57 -5.46
C MET A 150 -7.70 4.73 -5.95
N ALA A 151 -8.74 4.42 -6.73
CA ALA A 151 -9.76 5.41 -7.09
C ALA A 151 -10.54 5.85 -5.84
N GLY A 152 -11.05 7.07 -5.85
CA GLY A 152 -11.96 7.53 -4.82
C GLY A 152 -13.27 6.72 -4.79
N ASP A 153 -13.83 6.54 -3.61
CA ASP A 153 -15.13 5.86 -3.41
C ASP A 153 -16.11 6.68 -2.55
N ASP A 154 -17.31 6.16 -2.36
CA ASP A 154 -18.37 6.73 -1.52
C ASP A 154 -18.64 5.95 -0.23
N ILE A 155 -17.78 4.97 0.10
CA ILE A 155 -17.89 4.17 1.33
C ILE A 155 -17.41 5.03 2.49
N TRP A 156 -18.29 5.36 3.43
CA TRP A 156 -18.07 6.42 4.42
C TRP A 156 -16.76 6.30 5.20
N MET A 157 -16.37 5.08 5.57
CA MET A 157 -15.17 4.78 6.35
C MET A 157 -14.01 4.25 5.49
N SER A 158 -14.11 4.28 4.16
CA SER A 158 -12.98 3.91 3.31
C SER A 158 -11.87 4.94 3.41
N MET A 159 -10.63 4.47 3.47
CA MET A 159 -9.46 5.35 3.41
C MET A 159 -9.40 6.12 2.08
N ALA A 160 -10.09 5.67 1.02
CA ALA A 160 -10.24 6.36 -0.26
C ALA A 160 -11.52 7.21 -0.40
N TYR A 161 -12.29 7.41 0.69
CA TYR A 161 -13.55 8.17 0.63
C TYR A 161 -13.38 9.56 0.01
N GLY A 162 -14.09 9.80 -1.09
CA GLY A 162 -14.21 11.09 -1.78
C GLY A 162 -12.94 11.59 -2.48
N ARG A 163 -11.87 10.78 -2.59
CA ARG A 163 -10.63 11.20 -3.25
C ARG A 163 -9.81 10.04 -3.81
N ASP A 164 -9.27 10.23 -5.01
CA ASP A 164 -8.20 9.36 -5.51
C ASP A 164 -7.02 9.42 -4.53
N THR A 165 -6.48 8.24 -4.25
CA THR A 165 -5.65 8.01 -3.09
C THR A 165 -4.43 7.19 -3.45
N VAL A 166 -3.31 7.48 -2.79
CA VAL A 166 -2.12 6.65 -2.79
C VAL A 166 -1.95 6.05 -1.41
N GLY A 167 -1.89 4.72 -1.35
CA GLY A 167 -1.56 3.96 -0.14
C GLY A 167 -0.05 3.78 -0.05
N ILE A 168 0.51 4.12 1.11
CA ILE A 168 1.91 3.91 1.45
C ILE A 168 1.93 2.87 2.56
N HIS A 169 2.15 1.62 2.17
CA HIS A 169 2.19 0.47 3.07
C HIS A 169 3.62 0.21 3.53
N PHE A 170 3.76 -0.26 4.77
CA PHE A 170 5.01 -0.75 5.32
C PHE A 170 4.75 -2.11 5.97
N SER A 171 5.58 -3.09 5.62
CA SER A 171 5.77 -4.31 6.42
C SER A 171 7.04 -4.14 7.23
N TRP A 172 6.95 -4.29 8.53
CA TRP A 172 8.03 -4.06 9.48
C TRP A 172 8.62 -5.37 9.98
N ASN A 173 9.87 -5.31 10.46
CA ASN A 173 10.47 -6.40 11.23
C ASN A 173 9.63 -6.70 12.48
N ALA A 174 9.70 -7.93 12.98
CA ALA A 174 8.89 -8.41 14.10
C ALA A 174 9.38 -7.90 15.47
N ASP A 175 9.52 -6.58 15.60
CA ASP A 175 9.88 -5.87 16.83
C ASP A 175 8.88 -4.75 17.08
N LEU A 176 7.82 -5.08 17.81
CA LEU A 176 6.71 -4.15 18.07
C LEU A 176 7.18 -2.96 18.92
N ASN A 177 8.07 -3.17 19.88
CA ASN A 177 8.53 -2.09 20.75
C ASN A 177 9.35 -1.08 19.94
N ALA A 178 10.31 -1.55 19.15
CA ALA A 178 11.11 -0.70 18.28
C ALA A 178 10.26 0.07 17.25
N LEU A 179 9.19 -0.56 16.75
CA LEU A 179 8.24 0.09 15.86
C LEU A 179 7.43 1.17 16.59
N MET A 180 6.83 0.86 17.74
CA MET A 180 5.97 1.78 18.48
C MET A 180 6.72 3.02 19.00
N GLU A 181 8.02 2.93 19.25
CA GLU A 181 8.87 4.09 19.57
C GLU A 181 9.03 5.06 18.39
N ARG A 182 9.10 4.54 17.16
CA ARG A 182 9.36 5.33 15.93
C ARG A 182 8.10 5.75 15.20
N LEU A 183 6.99 5.05 15.43
CA LEU A 183 5.74 5.25 14.70
C LEU A 183 5.19 6.68 14.83
N PRO A 184 5.23 7.34 16.01
CA PRO A 184 4.80 8.73 16.12
C PRO A 184 5.64 9.69 15.27
N GLU A 185 6.95 9.49 15.19
CA GLU A 185 7.85 10.32 14.38
C GLU A 185 7.54 10.17 12.88
N LEU A 186 7.30 8.94 12.43
CA LEU A 186 6.88 8.66 11.05
C LEU A 186 5.54 9.32 10.71
N GLU A 187 4.58 9.26 11.64
CA GLU A 187 3.25 9.83 11.47
C GLU A 187 3.26 11.36 11.49
N GLU A 188 4.15 11.98 12.27
CA GLU A 188 4.36 13.43 12.26
C GLU A 188 4.89 13.91 10.90
N VAL A 189 5.81 13.16 10.29
CA VAL A 189 6.33 13.45 8.93
C VAL A 189 5.21 13.41 7.89
N LEU A 190 4.25 12.50 8.07
CA LEU A 190 3.10 12.37 7.17
C LEU A 190 1.95 13.33 7.50
N ALA A 191 1.88 13.90 8.70
CA ALA A 191 0.78 14.72 9.17
C ALA A 191 0.37 15.87 8.21
N PRO A 192 1.30 16.61 7.56
CA PRO A 192 0.96 17.67 6.60
C PRO A 192 0.15 17.19 5.38
N TYR A 193 0.16 15.89 5.09
CA TYR A 193 -0.51 15.29 3.92
C TYR A 193 -1.86 14.66 4.26
N ASP A 194 -2.36 14.89 5.47
CA ASP A 194 -3.67 14.43 5.95
C ASP A 194 -3.92 12.91 5.71
N PRO A 195 -3.03 12.04 6.19
CA PRO A 195 -3.10 10.60 5.90
C PRO A 195 -4.28 9.96 6.62
N ARG A 196 -4.99 9.05 5.98
CA ARG A 196 -5.92 8.14 6.67
C ARG A 196 -5.19 6.84 6.99
N PRO A 197 -5.04 6.44 8.27
CA PRO A 197 -4.44 5.15 8.58
C PRO A 197 -5.40 4.02 8.19
N HIS A 198 -4.84 2.87 7.81
CA HIS A 198 -5.62 1.66 7.54
C HIS A 198 -6.27 1.13 8.81
N TRP A 199 -7.59 0.91 8.81
CA TRP A 199 -8.33 0.47 10.00
C TRP A 199 -7.85 -0.87 10.60
N GLY A 200 -7.34 -1.77 9.75
CA GLY A 200 -6.80 -3.08 10.15
C GLY A 200 -5.29 -3.14 10.39
N LYS A 201 -4.57 -2.01 10.48
CA LYS A 201 -3.11 -1.98 10.67
C LYS A 201 -2.73 -1.06 11.83
N LEU A 202 -1.47 -1.12 12.25
CA LEU A 202 -0.95 -0.29 13.34
C LEU A 202 -0.98 1.19 12.97
N SER A 203 -1.30 2.03 13.96
CA SER A 203 -1.30 3.49 13.87
C SER A 203 -1.23 4.07 15.29
N THR A 204 -0.50 5.17 15.48
CA THR A 204 -0.50 5.96 16.73
C THR A 204 -1.22 7.30 16.59
N ILE A 205 -1.74 7.62 15.40
CA ILE A 205 -2.47 8.85 15.16
C ILE A 205 -3.66 8.97 16.13
N PRO A 206 -3.79 10.09 16.86
CA PRO A 206 -4.89 10.29 17.80
C PRO A 206 -6.25 10.07 17.14
N LYS A 207 -7.16 9.39 17.84
CA LYS A 207 -8.48 9.01 17.31
C LYS A 207 -9.32 10.22 16.90
N GLU A 208 -9.19 11.34 17.60
CA GLU A 208 -9.84 12.61 17.28
C GLU A 208 -9.33 13.17 15.95
N THR A 209 -8.01 13.11 15.74
CA THR A 209 -7.38 13.49 14.49
C THR A 209 -7.90 12.60 13.37
N VAL A 210 -7.88 11.27 13.52
CA VAL A 210 -8.39 10.35 12.50
C VAL A 210 -9.87 10.62 12.19
N ALA A 211 -10.73 10.75 13.21
CA ALA A 211 -12.14 11.05 13.02
C ALA A 211 -12.38 12.35 12.23
N SER A 212 -11.56 13.38 12.45
CA SER A 212 -11.66 14.65 11.72
C SER A 212 -11.38 14.54 10.21
N ARG A 213 -10.66 13.49 9.78
CA ARG A 213 -10.31 13.22 8.36
C ARG A 213 -11.44 12.57 7.56
N TYR A 214 -12.54 12.18 8.23
CA TYR A 214 -13.68 11.49 7.63
C TYR A 214 -14.95 12.35 7.69
N PRO A 215 -15.37 12.97 6.57
CA PRO A 215 -16.57 13.81 6.53
C PRO A 215 -17.87 13.10 6.94
N LYS A 216 -17.90 11.76 6.86
CA LYS A 216 -19.05 10.92 7.21
C LYS A 216 -18.94 10.22 8.57
N PHE A 217 -17.96 10.57 9.40
CA PHE A 217 -17.74 9.91 10.68
C PHE A 217 -18.94 10.02 11.62
N GLY A 218 -19.55 11.21 11.71
CA GLY A 218 -20.76 11.42 12.50
C GLY A 218 -21.95 10.58 12.02
N GLN A 219 -22.19 10.52 10.71
CA GLN A 219 -23.25 9.70 10.13
C GLN A 219 -23.02 8.20 10.36
N PHE A 220 -21.76 7.74 10.29
CA PHE A 220 -21.41 6.37 10.60
C PHE A 220 -21.72 6.03 12.07
N ARG A 221 -21.35 6.89 13.03
CA ARG A 221 -21.73 6.73 14.45
C ARG A 221 -23.25 6.65 14.61
N SER A 222 -24.01 7.51 13.94
CA SER A 222 -25.47 7.47 13.99
C SER A 222 -26.04 6.18 13.40
N ALA A 223 -25.46 5.67 12.32
CA ALA A 223 -25.88 4.40 11.72
C ALA A 223 -25.61 3.22 12.65
N MET A 224 -24.43 3.15 13.27
CA MET A 224 -24.10 2.12 14.26
C MET A 224 -25.13 2.09 15.39
N ARG A 225 -25.43 3.24 16.02
CA ARG A 225 -26.43 3.32 17.10
C ARG A 225 -27.84 2.94 16.66
N ARG A 226 -28.18 3.15 15.37
CA ARG A 226 -29.50 2.83 14.83
C ARG A 226 -29.67 1.34 14.55
N TYR A 227 -28.64 0.69 13.99
CA TYR A 227 -28.71 -0.70 13.53
C TYR A 227 -28.20 -1.70 14.56
N ASP A 228 -27.40 -1.26 15.53
CA ASP A 228 -26.91 -2.06 16.65
C ASP A 228 -27.10 -1.30 17.98
N PRO A 229 -28.37 -1.05 18.40
CA PRO A 229 -28.66 -0.25 19.59
C PRO A 229 -28.15 -0.89 20.88
N ASP A 230 -28.08 -2.22 20.93
CA ASP A 230 -27.61 -2.99 22.09
C ASP A 230 -26.09 -3.24 22.06
N GLY A 231 -25.39 -2.81 21.00
CA GLY A 231 -23.95 -2.92 20.88
C GLY A 231 -23.42 -4.36 20.71
N THR A 232 -24.20 -5.25 20.10
CA THR A 232 -23.85 -6.66 19.89
C THR A 232 -22.55 -6.81 19.10
N PHE A 233 -22.27 -5.91 18.16
CA PHE A 233 -21.07 -5.96 17.31
C PHE A 233 -19.98 -4.99 17.76
N GLN A 234 -20.14 -4.34 18.91
CA GLN A 234 -19.16 -3.39 19.44
C GLN A 234 -18.08 -4.13 20.23
N ASN A 235 -16.81 -3.85 19.90
CA ASN A 235 -15.65 -4.26 20.68
C ASN A 235 -14.96 -3.02 21.27
N GLU A 236 -13.91 -3.22 22.07
CA GLU A 236 -13.17 -2.14 22.72
C GLU A 236 -12.67 -1.08 21.71
N PHE A 237 -12.17 -1.52 20.55
CA PHE A 237 -11.76 -0.62 19.48
C PHE A 237 -12.92 0.27 19.00
N LEU A 238 -14.09 -0.30 18.71
CA LEU A 238 -15.24 0.47 18.26
C LEU A 238 -15.78 1.38 19.37
N SER A 239 -15.81 0.92 20.62
CA SER A 239 -16.28 1.71 21.75
C SER A 239 -15.41 2.93 22.00
N ASP A 240 -14.09 2.74 22.10
CA ASP A 240 -13.13 3.80 22.42
C ASP A 240 -12.83 4.70 21.21
N TYR A 241 -12.45 4.08 20.08
CA TYR A 241 -11.93 4.78 18.91
C TYR A 241 -13.04 5.39 18.06
N VAL A 242 -14.13 4.65 17.87
CA VAL A 242 -15.21 5.06 16.96
C VAL A 242 -16.35 5.73 17.69
N LEU A 243 -16.90 5.17 18.77
CA LEU A 243 -18.12 5.67 19.39
C LEU A 243 -17.88 6.66 20.53
N ASN A 244 -16.66 6.68 21.08
CA ASN A 244 -16.26 7.43 22.26
C ASN A 244 -17.20 7.18 23.45
N ILE A 245 -17.53 5.91 23.66
CA ILE A 245 -18.32 5.43 24.80
C ILE A 245 -17.30 5.01 25.85
N ALA A 246 -17.23 5.78 26.94
CA ALA A 246 -16.41 5.48 28.11
C ALA A 246 -16.94 4.28 28.90
#